data_AF-A0A3S3HNI8-F1
#
_entry.id   AF-A0A3S3HNI8-F1
#
_cell.length_a   1.000
_cell.length_b   1.000
_cell.length_c   1.000
_cell.angle_alpha   90.00
_cell.angle_beta   90.00
_cell.angle_gamma   90.00
#
_symmetry.space_group_name_H-M   'P 1'
#
loop_
_entity.id
_entity.type
_entity.pdbx_description
1 polymer ?
#
loop_
_entity_poly.entity_id
_entity_poly.type
_entity_poly.pdbx_seq_one_letter_code
_entity_poly.pdbx_strand_id
1 'polypeptide(L)'
;MPSIADSYEMIGRILAKLILGGLRRQDMKATDILGGDIDFEARRHFSDVVIWLLTEGLVTRASLYTDGTFVGLQLTSKGIAAIEKGTFQGPSGASIRETVEAKPDGGLGSDTYGKIGSFVGGLLGGFAQSAS
;
A
#
# COMPACT_ATOMS: atom_id res chain seq x y z
N MET A 1 0.20 -2.10 -19.99
CA MET A 1 -0.03 -3.08 -18.89
C MET A 1 0.97 -2.79 -17.79
N PRO A 2 0.53 -2.58 -16.54
CA PRO A 2 1.43 -2.34 -15.42
C PRO A 2 2.30 -3.58 -15.14
N SER A 3 3.57 -3.35 -14.83
CA SER A 3 4.48 -4.39 -14.36
C SER A 3 4.20 -4.77 -12.91
N ILE A 4 4.82 -5.86 -12.45
CA ILE A 4 4.79 -6.21 -11.03
C ILE A 4 5.51 -5.16 -10.17
N ALA A 5 6.54 -4.51 -10.71
CA ALA A 5 7.25 -3.43 -10.02
C ALA A 5 6.33 -2.21 -9.82
N ASP A 6 5.54 -1.85 -10.84
CA ASP A 6 4.53 -0.79 -10.73
C ASP A 6 3.49 -1.13 -9.66
N SER A 7 3.09 -2.40 -9.57
CA SER A 7 2.18 -2.88 -8.53
C SER A 7 2.80 -2.77 -7.13
N TYR A 8 4.08 -3.12 -6.97
CA TYR A 8 4.77 -2.92 -5.70
C TYR A 8 4.88 -1.45 -5.32
N GLU A 9 5.18 -0.57 -6.26
CA GLU A 9 5.16 0.86 -5.99
C GLU A 9 3.77 1.34 -5.53
N MET A 10 2.72 0.94 -6.24
CA MET A 10 1.33 1.27 -5.90
C MET A 10 0.96 0.80 -4.48
N ILE A 11 1.30 -0.46 -4.14
CA ILE A 11 1.12 -1.00 -2.79
C ILE A 11 1.83 -0.13 -1.76
N GLY A 12 3.10 0.19 -2.00
CA GLY A 12 3.89 1.03 -1.10
C GLY A 12 3.26 2.40 -0.86
N ARG A 13 2.78 3.06 -1.91
CA ARG A 13 2.12 4.37 -1.80
C ARG A 13 0.82 4.30 -1.01
N ILE A 14 -0.03 3.30 -1.28
CA ILE A 14 -1.30 3.10 -0.56
C ILE A 14 -1.03 2.85 0.92
N LEU A 15 -0.12 1.92 1.24
CA LEU A 15 0.22 1.59 2.62
C LEU A 15 0.82 2.78 3.36
N ALA A 16 1.70 3.55 2.72
CA ALA A 16 2.25 4.76 3.34
C ALA A 16 1.15 5.77 3.69
N LYS A 17 0.21 6.01 2.78
CA LYS A 17 -0.95 6.90 3.06
C LYS A 17 -1.79 6.38 4.23
N LEU A 18 -2.02 5.07 4.28
CA LEU A 18 -2.75 4.45 5.38
C LEU A 18 -2.01 4.58 6.73
N ILE A 19 -0.71 4.30 6.76
CA ILE A 19 0.16 4.45 7.94
C ILE A 19 0.09 5.87 8.49
N LEU A 20 0.20 6.88 7.62
CA LEU A 20 0.19 8.29 8.03
C LEU A 20 -1.16 8.74 8.61
N GLY A 21 -2.26 8.08 8.25
CA GLY A 21 -3.56 8.30 8.89
C GLY A 21 -3.80 7.43 10.13
N GLY A 22 -2.86 6.57 10.50
CA GLY A 22 -2.98 5.63 11.60
C GLY A 22 -4.18 4.70 11.45
N LEU A 23 -4.94 4.52 12.53
CA LEU A 23 -6.17 3.72 12.54
C LEU A 23 -7.40 4.46 11.97
N ARG A 24 -7.26 5.64 11.36
CA ARG A 24 -8.43 6.32 10.79
C ARG A 24 -8.86 5.68 9.48
N ARG A 25 -10.18 5.68 9.25
CA ARG A 25 -10.77 5.40 7.94
C ARG A 25 -10.44 6.55 6.99
N GLN A 26 -10.01 6.22 5.78
CA GLN A 26 -9.60 7.19 4.76
C GLN A 26 -10.30 6.89 3.44
N ASP A 27 -10.91 7.91 2.85
CA ASP A 27 -11.43 7.81 1.50
C ASP A 27 -10.27 7.98 0.51
N MET A 28 -10.24 7.15 -0.53
CA MET A 28 -9.11 7.12 -1.44
C MET A 28 -9.53 6.76 -2.86
N LYS A 29 -9.00 7.52 -3.81
CA LYS A 29 -9.04 7.25 -5.25
C LYS A 29 -7.63 7.32 -5.84
N ALA A 30 -7.48 6.84 -7.07
CA ALA A 30 -6.18 6.75 -7.73
C ALA A 30 -5.42 8.09 -7.80
N THR A 31 -6.11 9.21 -7.98
CA THR A 31 -5.49 10.56 -7.99
C THR A 31 -4.85 10.94 -6.67
N ASP A 32 -5.32 10.37 -5.55
CA ASP A 32 -4.78 10.66 -4.22
C ASP A 32 -3.44 9.95 -3.95
N ILE A 33 -3.06 9.05 -4.85
CA ILE A 33 -1.87 8.19 -4.79
C ILE A 33 -0.87 8.56 -5.89
N LEU A 34 -1.35 8.76 -7.12
CA LEU A 34 -0.52 9.07 -8.29
C LEU A 34 -0.37 10.57 -8.54
N GLY A 35 -1.33 11.38 -8.09
CA GLY A 35 -1.41 12.81 -8.40
C GLY A 35 -1.81 13.09 -9.86
N GLY A 36 -2.17 14.35 -10.13
CA GLY A 36 -2.39 14.86 -11.49
C GLY A 36 -3.51 14.20 -12.29
N ASP A 37 -3.48 14.45 -13.60
CA ASP A 37 -4.35 13.82 -14.57
C ASP A 37 -3.85 12.39 -14.85
N ILE A 38 -4.69 11.41 -14.52
CA ILE A 38 -4.40 9.99 -14.71
C ILE A 38 -5.34 9.38 -15.76
N ASP A 39 -4.81 8.46 -16.54
CA ASP A 39 -5.57 7.74 -17.54
C ASP A 39 -6.42 6.61 -16.91
N PHE A 40 -7.19 5.94 -17.77
CA PHE A 40 -8.04 4.83 -17.36
C PHE A 40 -7.24 3.61 -16.87
N GLU A 41 -6.07 3.35 -17.45
CA GLU A 41 -5.25 2.18 -17.10
C GLU A 41 -4.69 2.34 -15.68
N ALA A 42 -4.18 3.52 -15.34
CA ALA A 42 -3.70 3.87 -14.00
C ALA A 42 -4.81 3.78 -12.94
N ARG A 43 -6.02 4.24 -13.26
CA ARG A 43 -7.19 4.10 -12.37
C ARG A 43 -7.56 2.64 -12.12
N ARG A 44 -7.53 1.83 -13.19
CA ARG A 44 -7.79 0.39 -13.10
C ARG A 44 -6.73 -0.32 -12.26
N HIS A 45 -5.45 -0.02 -12.50
CA HIS A 45 -4.33 -0.60 -11.75
C HIS A 45 -4.41 -0.30 -10.25
N PHE A 46 -4.71 0.94 -9.88
CA PHE A 46 -4.98 1.30 -8.48
C PHE A 46 -6.11 0.44 -7.88
N SER A 47 -7.23 0.31 -8.61
CA SER A 47 -8.38 -0.47 -8.15
C SER A 47 -8.04 -1.95 -7.95
N ASP A 48 -7.32 -2.54 -8.90
CA ASP A 48 -6.87 -3.93 -8.85
C ASP A 48 -5.96 -4.17 -7.63
N VAL A 49 -5.03 -3.25 -7.35
CA VAL A 49 -4.15 -3.31 -6.18
C VAL A 49 -4.94 -3.19 -4.87
N VAL A 50 -5.88 -2.24 -4.77
CA VAL A 50 -6.71 -2.10 -3.56
C VAL A 50 -7.57 -3.35 -3.33
N ILE A 51 -8.16 -3.90 -4.38
CA ILE A 51 -8.95 -5.15 -4.30
C ILE A 51 -8.07 -6.32 -3.85
N TRP A 52 -6.84 -6.40 -4.34
CA TRP A 52 -5.91 -7.43 -3.89
C TRP A 52 -5.57 -7.29 -2.40
N LEU A 53 -5.25 -6.08 -1.92
CA LEU A 53 -4.99 -5.82 -0.50
C LEU A 53 -6.20 -6.14 0.39
N LEU A 54 -7.42 -5.87 -0.09
CA LEU A 54 -8.67 -6.24 0.58
C LEU A 54 -8.82 -7.77 0.66
N THR A 55 -8.55 -8.46 -0.44
CA THR A 55 -8.65 -9.93 -0.55
C THR A 55 -7.65 -10.62 0.38
N GLU A 56 -6.43 -10.09 0.45
CA GLU A 56 -5.40 -10.55 1.38
C GLU A 56 -5.69 -10.16 2.84
N GLY A 57 -6.73 -9.37 3.09
CA GLY A 57 -7.16 -8.94 4.42
C GLY A 57 -6.18 -7.98 5.09
N LEU A 58 -5.32 -7.29 4.33
CA LEU A 58 -4.39 -6.28 4.86
C LEU A 58 -5.11 -4.96 5.13
N VAL A 59 -6.11 -4.66 4.32
CA VAL A 59 -6.97 -3.48 4.48
C VAL A 59 -8.43 -3.91 4.53
N THR A 60 -9.28 -3.05 5.09
CA THR A 60 -10.73 -3.14 5.00
C THR A 60 -11.27 -1.86 4.37
N ARG A 61 -12.54 -1.88 3.95
CA ARG A 61 -13.26 -0.72 3.43
C ARG A 61 -14.68 -0.67 3.98
N ALA A 62 -15.29 0.51 3.96
CA ALA A 62 -16.72 0.67 4.22
C ALA A 62 -17.55 0.50 2.95
N SER A 63 -17.14 1.11 1.83
CA SER A 63 -17.89 1.06 0.57
C SER A 63 -16.99 1.33 -0.65
N LEU A 64 -17.56 1.22 -1.85
CA LEU A 64 -16.97 1.64 -3.12
C LEU A 64 -18.01 2.44 -3.90
N TYR A 65 -17.66 3.66 -4.26
CA TYR A 65 -18.49 4.51 -5.10
C TYR A 65 -18.24 4.23 -6.58
N THR A 66 -19.21 4.60 -7.40
CA THR A 66 -19.21 4.35 -8.86
C THR A 66 -18.12 5.13 -9.60
N ASP A 67 -17.58 6.18 -8.97
CA ASP A 67 -16.46 6.98 -9.49
C ASP A 67 -15.08 6.33 -9.25
N GLY A 68 -15.05 5.15 -8.62
CA GLY A 68 -13.82 4.44 -8.26
C GLY A 68 -13.21 4.85 -6.93
N THR A 69 -13.91 5.66 -6.13
CA THR A 69 -13.47 6.02 -4.77
C THR A 69 -13.77 4.89 -3.79
N PHE A 70 -12.74 4.37 -3.13
CA PHE A 70 -12.87 3.46 -2.00
C PHE A 70 -13.11 4.27 -0.73
N VAL A 71 -14.24 4.03 -0.08
CA VAL A 71 -14.66 4.77 1.11
C VAL A 71 -14.24 4.02 2.36
N GLY A 72 -13.61 4.76 3.28
CA GLY A 72 -13.18 4.27 4.57
C GLY A 72 -12.19 3.11 4.50
N LEU A 73 -11.19 3.20 3.63
CA LEU A 73 -10.03 2.31 3.68
C LEU A 73 -9.32 2.43 5.02
N GLN A 74 -8.93 1.30 5.60
CA GLN A 74 -8.29 1.23 6.90
C GLN A 74 -7.40 -0.01 6.98
N LEU A 75 -6.25 0.10 7.66
CA LEU A 75 -5.43 -1.07 7.96
C LEU A 75 -6.19 -2.02 8.90
N THR A 76 -6.08 -3.32 8.64
CA THR A 76 -6.51 -4.36 9.58
C THR A 76 -5.38 -4.67 10.57
N SER A 77 -5.66 -5.49 11.59
CA SER A 77 -4.61 -6.04 12.45
C SER A 77 -3.55 -6.84 11.67
N LYS A 78 -3.96 -7.59 10.63
CA LYS A 78 -3.05 -8.30 9.72
C LYS A 78 -2.17 -7.32 8.94
N GLY A 79 -2.76 -6.24 8.43
CA GLY A 79 -2.04 -5.16 7.73
C GLY A 79 -1.00 -4.49 8.62
N ILE A 80 -1.37 -4.13 9.83
CA ILE A 80 -0.45 -3.54 10.82
C ILE A 80 0.68 -4.52 11.13
N ALA A 81 0.37 -5.79 11.41
CA ALA A 81 1.39 -6.78 11.69
C ALA A 81 2.36 -6.98 10.51
N ALA A 82 1.89 -6.92 9.26
CA ALA A 82 2.74 -7.00 8.08
C ALA A 82 3.70 -5.80 7.99
N ILE A 83 3.21 -4.59 8.29
CA ILE A 83 4.02 -3.35 8.29
C ILE A 83 5.04 -3.34 9.42
N GLU A 84 4.66 -3.77 10.62
CA GLU A 84 5.52 -3.80 11.81
C GLU A 84 6.57 -4.92 11.76
N LYS A 85 6.27 -6.05 11.11
CA LYS A 85 7.26 -7.13 10.86
C LYS A 85 8.25 -6.79 9.75
N GLY A 86 7.95 -5.80 8.92
CA GLY A 86 8.84 -5.34 7.87
C GLY A 86 9.96 -4.49 8.41
N THR A 87 11.10 -5.12 8.69
CA THR A 87 12.36 -4.39 8.82
C THR A 87 12.83 -4.02 7.41
N PHE A 88 12.91 -2.73 7.14
CA PHE A 88 13.60 -2.25 5.96
C PHE A 88 15.08 -2.48 6.21
N GLN A 89 15.71 -3.45 5.54
CA GLN A 89 17.17 -3.62 5.58
C GLN A 89 17.88 -2.49 4.81
N GLY A 90 17.59 -1.25 5.17
CA GLY A 90 18.44 -0.10 4.91
C GLY A 90 19.49 0.03 6.02
N PRO A 91 20.51 0.89 5.84
CA PRO A 91 21.63 1.04 6.78
C PRO A 91 21.24 1.36 8.23
N SER A 92 20.01 1.80 8.48
CA SER A 92 19.45 2.21 9.76
C SER A 92 18.54 1.18 10.46
N GLY A 93 18.14 0.08 9.80
CA GLY A 93 17.28 -0.96 10.40
C GLY A 93 15.85 -0.53 10.77
N ALA A 94 15.38 0.60 10.26
CA ALA A 94 14.06 1.16 10.57
C ALA A 94 12.89 0.30 10.05
N SER A 95 11.77 0.31 10.77
CA SER A 95 10.53 -0.33 10.31
C SER A 95 9.93 0.41 9.10
N ILE A 96 9.02 -0.24 8.37
CA ILE A 96 8.25 0.42 7.30
C ILE A 96 7.52 1.65 7.85
N ARG A 97 6.93 1.53 9.04
CA ARG A 97 6.22 2.62 9.69
C ARG A 97 7.13 3.80 9.98
N GLU A 98 8.27 3.56 10.62
CA GLU A 98 9.26 4.60 10.93
C GLU A 98 9.76 5.29 9.66
N THR A 99 10.01 4.51 8.60
CA THR A 99 10.43 5.03 7.30
C THR A 99 9.38 5.98 6.70
N VAL A 100 8.10 5.61 6.81
CA VAL A 100 6.99 6.43 6.29
C VAL A 100 6.75 7.67 7.15
N GLU A 101 6.80 7.55 8.47
CA GLU A 101 6.60 8.66 9.41
C GLU A 101 7.73 9.69 9.36
N ALA A 102 8.98 9.24 9.11
CA ALA A 102 10.16 10.10 9.00
C ALA A 102 10.37 10.71 7.59
N LYS A 103 9.43 10.52 6.65
CA LYS A 103 9.58 10.95 5.25
C LYS A 103 9.96 12.44 5.16
N PRO A 104 10.84 12.81 4.20
CA PRO A 104 11.19 14.21 3.97
C PRO A 104 10.02 15.01 3.39
N ASP A 105 10.11 16.34 3.45
CA ASP A 105 9.17 17.27 2.81
C ASP A 105 9.14 16.98 1.29
N GLY A 106 8.00 16.45 0.82
CA GLY A 106 7.83 15.94 -0.55
C GLY A 106 7.47 14.45 -0.65
N GLY A 107 7.55 13.69 0.45
CA GLY A 107 7.18 12.27 0.49
C GLY A 107 8.35 11.31 0.23
N LEU A 108 8.04 10.04 0.02
CA LEU A 108 9.07 9.03 -0.29
C LEU A 108 9.26 8.93 -1.81
N GLY A 109 10.43 8.47 -2.25
CA GLY A 109 10.69 8.16 -3.66
C GLY A 109 10.00 6.87 -4.11
N SER A 110 9.81 6.72 -5.43
CA SER A 110 9.27 5.52 -6.09
C SER A 110 10.00 4.24 -5.64
N ASP A 111 11.33 4.28 -5.56
CA ASP A 111 12.16 3.14 -5.16
C ASP A 111 11.84 2.67 -3.73
N THR A 112 11.60 3.61 -2.80
CA THR A 112 11.24 3.29 -1.43
C THR A 112 9.85 2.67 -1.37
N TYR A 113 8.89 3.23 -2.11
CA TYR A 113 7.55 2.64 -2.21
C TYR A 113 7.59 1.23 -2.82
N GLY A 114 8.35 1.04 -3.90
CA GLY A 114 8.55 -0.28 -4.52
C GLY A 114 9.14 -1.30 -3.54
N LYS A 115 10.12 -0.91 -2.71
CA LYS A 115 10.67 -1.78 -1.65
C LYS A 115 9.64 -2.15 -0.59
N ILE A 116 8.81 -1.20 -0.14
CA ILE A 116 7.71 -1.46 0.81
C ILE A 116 6.73 -2.48 0.22
N GLY A 117 6.26 -2.25 -1.02
CA GLY A 117 5.30 -3.15 -1.65
C GLY A 117 5.86 -4.53 -1.97
N SER A 118 7.12 -4.61 -2.40
CA SER A 118 7.82 -5.88 -2.65
C SER A 118 7.95 -6.70 -1.36
N PHE A 119 8.27 -6.05 -0.24
CA PHE A 119 8.31 -6.71 1.07
C PHE A 119 6.93 -7.30 1.44
N VAL A 120 5.86 -6.50 1.34
CA VAL A 120 4.51 -6.96 1.68
C VAL A 120 4.03 -8.08 0.74
N GLY A 121 4.34 -7.96 -0.56
CA GLY A 121 4.08 -9.01 -1.55
C GLY A 121 4.84 -10.31 -1.23
N GLY A 122 6.12 -10.21 -0.89
CA GLY A 122 6.96 -11.35 -0.52
C GLY A 122 6.54 -12.01 0.80
N LEU A 123 6.15 -11.22 1.80
CA LEU A 123 5.66 -11.70 3.09
C LEU A 123 4.38 -12.55 2.90
N LEU A 124 3.43 -12.09 2.08
CA LEU A 124 2.23 -12.84 1.76
C LEU A 124 2.51 -14.10 0.92
N GLY A 125 3.39 -14.01 -0.08
CA GLY A 125 3.82 -15.17 -0.87
C GLY A 125 4.50 -16.25 -0.02
N GLY A 126 5.34 -15.86 0.94
CA GLY A 126 6.02 -16.78 1.86
C GLY A 126 5.07 -17.45 2.85
N PHE A 127 4.04 -16.73 3.35
CA PHE A 127 3.03 -17.33 4.22
C PHE A 127 2.16 -18.36 3.49
N ALA A 128 1.84 -18.14 2.20
CA ALA A 128 1.12 -19.11 1.39
C ALA A 128 1.93 -20.40 1.17
N GLN A 129 3.24 -20.28 0.95
CA GLN A 129 4.13 -21.43 0.75
C GLN A 129 4.38 -22.23 2.04
N SER A 130 4.30 -21.58 3.21
CA SER A 130 4.52 -22.22 4.52
C SER A 130 3.29 -22.99 5.03
N ALA A 131 2.12 -22.78 4.42
CA ALA A 131 0.86 -23.45 4.72
C ALA A 131 0.55 -24.62 3.76
N SER A 132 1.50 -24.97 2.89
CA SER A 132 1.43 -26.05 1.90
C SER A 132 2.22 -27.28 2.35
#